data_AF-A0A257IRL2-F1
#
_entry.id   AF-A0A257IRL2-F1
#
_cell.length_a   1.000
_cell.length_b   1.000
_cell.length_c   1.000
_cell.angle_alpha   90.00
_cell.angle_beta   90.00
_cell.angle_gamma   90.00
#
_symmetry.space_group_name_H-M   'P 1'
#
loop_
_entity.id
_entity.type
_entity.pdbx_description
1 polymer ?
#
loop_
_entity_poly.entity_id
_entity_poly.type
_entity_poly.pdbx_seq_one_letter_code
_entity_poly.pdbx_strand_id
1 'polypeptide(L)'
;MRKPRVGIPINVQEILELAEIIKNKHLTDGQLSPLNSLTEHNWSTMGPRLEVCVQHHLKAEELRRQMELAYRERDAMLKPISETVKASRDLLMGVYRSSPKKLGEWGFMVSDNPSKSGRKASGASEKG
;
A
#
# COMPACT_ATOMS: atom_id res chain seq x y z
N MET A 1 34.89 -30.48 -9.51
CA MET A 1 34.68 -29.01 -9.67
C MET A 1 33.37 -28.62 -9.01
N ARG A 2 33.31 -27.51 -8.26
CA ARG A 2 32.04 -27.02 -7.69
C ARG A 2 31.27 -26.25 -8.76
N LYS A 3 29.98 -26.55 -8.91
CA LYS A 3 29.09 -25.86 -9.86
C LYS A 3 28.85 -24.42 -9.39
N PRO A 4 29.01 -23.39 -10.25
CA PRO A 4 28.71 -22.02 -9.88
C PRO A 4 27.21 -21.87 -9.60
N ARG A 5 26.85 -21.05 -8.61
CA ARG A 5 25.47 -20.69 -8.31
C ARG A 5 25.08 -19.45 -9.10
N VAL A 6 24.00 -19.54 -9.85
CA VAL A 6 23.39 -18.40 -10.56
C VAL A 6 22.17 -17.98 -9.76
N GLY A 7 22.16 -16.75 -9.27
CA GLY A 7 21.04 -16.19 -8.51
C GLY A 7 19.97 -15.61 -9.43
N ILE A 8 18.71 -15.77 -9.04
CA ILE A 8 17.59 -15.04 -9.64
C ILE A 8 17.13 -14.02 -8.60
N PRO A 9 16.96 -12.74 -8.96
CA PRO A 9 16.42 -11.73 -8.06
C PRO A 9 15.03 -12.10 -7.52
N ILE A 10 14.67 -11.56 -6.37
CA ILE A 10 13.34 -11.77 -5.75
C ILE A 10 12.48 -10.52 -5.90
N ASN A 11 13.11 -9.34 -5.92
CA ASN A 11 12.41 -8.09 -6.11
C ASN A 11 11.78 -8.03 -7.51
N VAL A 12 10.52 -7.60 -7.58
CA VAL A 12 9.76 -7.54 -8.85
C VAL A 12 10.47 -6.66 -9.88
N GLN A 13 10.95 -5.48 -9.47
CA GLN A 13 11.67 -4.57 -10.37
C GLN A 13 12.95 -5.22 -10.90
N GLU A 14 13.77 -5.82 -10.03
CA GLU A 14 15.02 -6.49 -10.42
C GLU A 14 14.76 -7.68 -11.36
N ILE A 15 13.67 -8.44 -11.16
CA ILE A 15 13.26 -9.51 -12.08
C ILE A 15 12.89 -8.95 -13.46
N LEU A 16 12.11 -7.85 -13.50
CA LEU A 16 11.70 -7.22 -14.76
C LEU A 16 12.90 -6.63 -15.51
N GLU A 17 13.84 -6.01 -14.80
CA GLU A 17 15.09 -5.49 -15.36
C GLU A 17 15.96 -6.63 -15.93
N LEU A 18 16.14 -7.72 -15.19
CA LEU A 18 16.87 -8.89 -15.68
C LEU A 18 16.19 -9.50 -16.91
N ALA A 19 14.86 -9.61 -16.91
CA ALA A 19 14.10 -10.12 -18.05
C ALA A 19 14.29 -9.25 -19.30
N GLU A 20 14.31 -7.92 -19.14
CA GLU A 20 14.53 -6.97 -20.24
C GLU A 20 15.94 -7.12 -20.82
N ILE A 21 16.97 -7.27 -19.97
CA ILE A 21 18.35 -7.53 -20.39
C ILE A 21 18.44 -8.82 -21.19
N ILE A 22 17.85 -9.91 -20.69
CA ILE A 22 17.89 -11.22 -21.37
C ILE A 22 17.15 -11.15 -22.71
N LYS A 23 15.95 -10.56 -22.75
CA LYS A 23 15.18 -10.35 -23.98
C LYS A 23 15.99 -9.56 -25.01
N ASN A 24 16.62 -8.47 -24.61
CA ASN A 24 17.39 -7.63 -25.53
C ASN A 24 18.63 -8.35 -26.07
N LYS A 25 19.32 -9.13 -25.24
CA LYS A 25 20.43 -9.98 -25.70
C LYS A 25 19.94 -11.06 -26.66
N HIS A 26 18.82 -11.71 -26.36
CA HIS A 26 18.20 -12.69 -27.24
C HIS A 26 17.87 -12.11 -28.62
N LEU A 27 17.27 -10.92 -28.65
CA LEU A 27 16.95 -10.22 -29.90
C LEU A 27 18.21 -9.83 -30.67
N THR A 28 19.25 -9.37 -29.98
CA THR A 28 20.55 -9.03 -30.57
C THR A 28 21.22 -10.23 -31.23
N ASP A 29 21.18 -11.39 -30.56
CA ASP A 29 21.78 -12.62 -31.07
C ASP A 29 20.94 -13.30 -32.16
N GLY A 30 19.64 -12.97 -32.24
CA GLY A 30 18.73 -13.47 -33.27
C GLY A 30 18.75 -14.99 -33.37
N GLN A 31 19.05 -15.51 -34.56
CA GLN A 31 19.11 -16.96 -34.81
C GLN A 31 20.24 -17.66 -34.04
N LEU A 32 21.33 -16.94 -33.70
CA LEU A 32 22.45 -17.49 -32.94
C LEU A 32 22.15 -17.59 -31.44
N SER A 33 21.03 -17.03 -30.98
CA SER A 33 20.68 -17.13 -29.58
C SER A 33 20.39 -18.59 -29.19
N PRO A 34 21.07 -19.14 -28.17
CA PRO A 34 20.78 -20.49 -27.68
C PRO A 34 19.36 -20.60 -27.08
N LEU A 35 18.76 -19.48 -26.69
CA LEU A 35 17.40 -19.42 -26.15
C LEU A 35 16.30 -19.76 -27.18
N ASN A 36 16.63 -19.86 -28.48
CA ASN A 36 15.72 -20.38 -29.49
C ASN A 36 15.31 -21.86 -29.25
N SER A 37 16.06 -22.58 -28.41
CA SER A 37 15.75 -23.95 -27.99
C SER A 37 14.62 -24.05 -26.95
N LEU A 38 14.19 -22.92 -26.36
CA LEU A 38 13.08 -22.91 -25.40
C LEU A 38 11.75 -23.10 -26.14
N THR A 39 11.02 -24.17 -25.81
CA THR A 39 9.72 -24.48 -26.44
C THR A 39 8.55 -23.84 -25.70
N GLU A 40 8.45 -24.04 -24.38
CA GLU A 40 7.29 -23.60 -23.57
C GLU A 40 7.44 -22.16 -23.04
N HIS A 41 8.61 -21.81 -22.50
CA HIS A 41 8.88 -20.50 -21.90
C HIS A 41 9.76 -19.64 -22.81
N ASN A 42 9.29 -19.41 -24.03
CA ASN A 42 10.05 -18.69 -25.05
C ASN A 42 9.81 -17.16 -25.02
N TRP A 43 10.75 -16.42 -25.60
CA TRP A 43 10.69 -14.96 -25.63
C TRP A 43 9.74 -14.40 -26.70
N SER A 44 9.31 -15.19 -27.68
CA SER A 44 8.29 -14.74 -28.64
C SER A 44 6.92 -14.59 -27.97
N THR A 45 6.60 -15.44 -26.99
CA THR A 45 5.37 -15.34 -26.20
C THR A 45 5.52 -14.45 -24.97
N MET A 46 6.66 -14.53 -24.25
CA MET A 46 6.86 -13.76 -23.02
C MET A 46 7.31 -12.32 -23.25
N GLY A 47 7.99 -12.01 -24.35
CA GLY A 47 8.46 -10.66 -24.67
C GLY A 47 7.35 -9.60 -24.63
N PRO A 48 6.21 -9.81 -25.32
CA PRO A 48 5.07 -8.89 -25.24
C PRO A 48 4.45 -8.79 -23.84
N ARG A 49 4.44 -9.90 -23.09
CA ARG A 49 3.90 -9.91 -21.71
C ARG A 49 4.80 -9.18 -20.73
N LEU A 50 6.11 -9.21 -20.94
CA LEU A 50 7.08 -8.47 -20.12
C LEU A 50 6.78 -6.97 -20.18
N GLU A 51 6.59 -6.42 -21.39
CA GLU A 51 6.30 -5.00 -21.56
C GLU A 51 5.01 -4.59 -20.85
N VAL A 52 3.94 -5.38 -21.01
CA VAL A 52 2.68 -5.17 -20.28
C VAL A 52 2.87 -5.23 -18.77
N CYS A 53 3.66 -6.20 -18.28
CA CYS A 53 3.95 -6.33 -16.85
C CYS A 53 4.73 -5.13 -16.30
N VAL A 54 5.71 -4.62 -17.05
CA VAL A 54 6.46 -3.40 -16.71
C VAL A 54 5.51 -2.20 -16.61
N GLN A 55 4.59 -2.02 -17.56
CA GLN A 55 3.62 -0.93 -17.50
C GLN A 55 2.70 -1.04 -16.27
N HIS A 56 2.24 -2.25 -15.93
CA HIS A 56 1.46 -2.47 -14.71
C HIS A 56 2.26 -2.19 -13.45
N HIS A 57 3.53 -2.58 -13.39
CA HIS A 57 4.39 -2.30 -12.26
C HIS A 57 4.59 -0.79 -12.04
N LEU A 58 4.92 -0.05 -13.11
CA LEU A 58 5.06 1.41 -13.05
C LEU A 58 3.77 2.09 -12.62
N LYS A 59 2.61 1.63 -13.14
CA LYS A 59 1.31 2.15 -12.73
C LYS A 59 1.02 1.88 -11.25
N ALA A 60 1.38 0.71 -10.74
CA ALA A 60 1.20 0.37 -9.34
C ALA A 60 2.06 1.26 -8.42
N GLU A 61 3.33 1.49 -8.75
CA GLU A 61 4.20 2.39 -7.98
C GLU A 61 3.69 3.84 -7.99
N GLU A 62 3.20 4.33 -9.12
CA GLU A 62 2.62 5.67 -9.18
C GLU A 62 1.33 5.78 -8.34
N LEU A 63 0.45 4.78 -8.39
CA LEU A 63 -0.74 4.75 -7.54
C LEU A 63 -0.38 4.69 -6.06
N ARG A 64 0.66 3.93 -5.68
CA ARG A 64 1.18 3.91 -4.32
C ARG A 64 1.66 5.29 -3.88
N ARG A 65 2.42 5.99 -4.73
CA ARG A 65 2.89 7.35 -4.48
C ARG A 65 1.73 8.34 -4.29
N GLN A 66 0.71 8.27 -5.15
CA GLN A 66 -0.49 9.12 -5.06
C GLN A 66 -1.28 8.85 -3.77
N MET A 67 -1.44 7.58 -3.41
CA MET A 67 -2.07 7.18 -2.15
C MET A 67 -1.33 7.75 -0.94
N GLU A 68 0.00 7.60 -0.89
CA GLU A 68 0.82 8.14 0.21
C GLU A 68 0.70 9.67 0.32
N LEU A 69 0.70 10.38 -0.80
CA LEU A 69 0.52 11.83 -0.81
C LEU A 69 -0.87 12.23 -0.28
N ALA A 70 -1.93 11.60 -0.76
CA ALA A 70 -3.29 11.86 -0.32
C ALA A 70 -3.47 11.64 1.19
N TYR A 71 -2.85 10.59 1.74
CA TYR A 71 -2.86 10.37 3.19
C TYR A 71 -2.13 11.47 3.97
N ARG A 72 -0.96 11.90 3.50
CA ARG A 72 -0.20 13.00 4.15
C ARG A 72 -0.99 14.31 4.14
N GLU A 73 -1.60 14.66 3.02
CA GLU A 73 -2.42 15.86 2.88
C GLU A 73 -3.65 15.82 3.79
N ARG A 74 -4.38 14.68 3.78
CA ARG A 74 -5.51 14.46 4.68
C ARG A 74 -5.09 14.63 6.14
N ASP A 75 -4.00 14.01 6.55
CA ASP A 75 -3.56 14.02 7.96
C ASP A 75 -3.14 15.42 8.42
N ALA A 76 -2.51 16.20 7.53
CA ALA A 76 -2.19 17.59 7.77
C ALA A 76 -3.46 18.45 7.98
N MET A 77 -4.49 18.23 7.18
CA MET A 77 -5.78 18.94 7.31
C MET A 77 -6.61 18.47 8.50
N LEU A 78 -6.57 17.17 8.81
CA LEU A 78 -7.41 16.58 9.85
C LEU A 78 -7.01 17.05 11.25
N LYS A 79 -5.73 17.34 11.50
CA LYS A 79 -5.24 17.77 12.81
C LYS A 79 -5.97 19.04 13.33
N PRO A 80 -5.95 20.19 12.63
CA PRO A 80 -6.66 21.38 13.10
C PRO A 80 -8.18 21.21 13.15
N ILE A 81 -8.77 20.41 12.25
CA ILE A 81 -10.19 20.07 12.30
C ILE A 81 -10.51 19.33 13.61
N SER A 82 -9.71 18.31 13.96
CA SER A 82 -9.90 17.55 15.19
C SER A 82 -9.73 18.42 16.44
N GLU A 83 -8.76 19.33 16.44
CA GLU A 83 -8.56 20.29 17.53
C GLU A 83 -9.76 21.24 17.67
N THR A 84 -10.32 21.71 16.54
CA THR A 84 -11.51 22.56 16.53
C THR A 84 -12.73 21.81 17.07
N VAL A 85 -12.97 20.57 16.64
CA VAL A 85 -14.07 19.73 17.15
C VAL A 85 -13.94 19.52 18.67
N LYS A 86 -12.71 19.30 19.18
CA LYS A 86 -12.46 19.18 20.63
C LYS A 86 -12.75 20.49 21.36
N ALA A 87 -12.26 21.61 20.85
CA ALA A 87 -12.52 22.93 21.44
C ALA A 87 -14.03 23.25 21.47
N SER A 88 -14.76 22.93 20.40
CA SER A 88 -16.22 23.06 20.35
C SER A 88 -16.91 22.21 21.42
N ARG A 89 -16.52 20.94 21.56
CA ARG A 89 -17.03 20.06 22.63
C ARG A 89 -16.79 20.67 24.01
N ASP A 90 -15.57 21.12 24.27
CA ASP A 90 -15.16 21.62 25.60
C ASP A 90 -15.93 22.89 25.96
N LEU A 91 -16.14 23.79 24.99
CA LEU A 91 -16.99 24.97 25.17
C LEU A 91 -18.45 24.58 25.47
N LEU A 92 -19.03 23.68 24.67
CA LEU A 92 -20.42 23.23 24.84
C LEU A 92 -20.62 22.51 26.18
N MET A 93 -19.64 21.73 26.64
CA MET A 93 -19.64 21.14 27.98
C MET A 93 -19.64 22.19 29.08
N GLY A 94 -18.94 23.31 28.89
CA GLY A 94 -18.99 24.46 29.79
C GLY A 94 -20.37 25.14 29.82
N VAL A 95 -20.96 25.38 28.65
CA VAL A 95 -22.27 26.03 28.49
C VAL A 95 -23.41 25.15 29.03
N TYR A 96 -23.42 23.87 28.69
CA TYR A 96 -24.47 22.92 29.07
C TYR A 96 -24.04 22.03 30.24
N ARG A 97 -23.26 22.58 31.19
CA ARG A 97 -22.70 21.83 32.32
C ARG A 97 -23.74 21.03 33.11
N SER A 98 -24.93 21.60 33.30
CA SER A 98 -26.05 20.97 34.02
C SER A 98 -26.95 20.12 33.11
N SER A 99 -26.71 20.08 31.80
CA SER A 99 -27.50 19.31 30.84
C SER A 99 -26.65 18.79 29.66
N PRO A 100 -25.64 17.93 29.89
CA PRO A 100 -24.71 17.47 28.85
C PRO A 100 -25.39 16.76 27.66
N LYS A 101 -26.58 16.18 27.86
CA LYS A 101 -27.39 15.57 26.78
C LYS A 101 -27.68 16.52 25.61
N LYS A 102 -27.69 17.84 25.86
CA LYS A 102 -27.87 18.86 24.81
C LYS A 102 -26.75 18.86 23.75
N LEU A 103 -25.57 18.31 24.05
CA LEU A 103 -24.51 18.16 23.05
C LEU A 103 -24.92 17.18 21.93
N GLY A 104 -25.91 16.31 22.16
CA GLY A 104 -26.50 15.45 21.12
C GLY A 104 -27.15 16.23 19.98
N GLU A 105 -27.69 17.43 20.24
CA GLU A 105 -28.24 18.32 19.21
C GLU A 105 -27.15 18.81 18.23
N TRP A 106 -25.88 18.76 18.65
CA TRP A 106 -24.71 19.12 17.87
C TRP A 106 -24.02 17.90 17.23
N GLY A 107 -24.65 16.73 17.31
CA GLY A 107 -24.13 15.48 16.74
C GLY A 107 -23.12 14.73 17.62
N PHE A 108 -22.85 15.18 18.85
CA PHE A 108 -22.02 14.41 19.78
C PHE A 108 -22.81 13.24 20.37
N MET A 109 -22.23 12.04 20.37
CA MET A 109 -22.79 10.92 21.13
C MET A 109 -22.51 11.13 22.62
N VAL A 110 -23.57 11.27 23.42
CA VAL A 110 -23.49 11.45 24.88
C VAL A 110 -24.06 10.19 25.56
N SER A 111 -23.23 9.51 26.35
CA SER A 111 -23.66 8.34 27.15
C SER A 111 -23.68 8.69 28.64
N ASP A 112 -24.70 8.20 29.36
CA ASP A 112 -24.84 8.38 30.81
C ASP A 112 -24.05 7.33 31.63
N ASN A 113 -23.48 6.32 30.96
CA ASN A 113 -22.76 5.25 31.65
C ASN A 113 -21.31 5.68 31.95
N PRO A 114 -20.82 5.57 33.20
CA PRO A 114 -19.39 5.64 33.47
C PRO A 114 -18.72 4.47 32.73
N SER A 115 -18.03 4.75 31.63
CA SER A 115 -17.40 3.71 30.82
C SER A 115 -16.29 3.02 31.64
N LYS A 116 -16.50 1.75 32.00
CA LYS A 116 -15.40 0.84 32.33
C LYS A 116 -14.69 0.44 31.03
N SER A 117 -13.62 1.14 30.63
CA SER A 117 -12.59 0.53 29.78
C SER A 117 -11.30 1.34 29.69
N GLY A 118 -10.54 1.33 30.79
CA GLY A 118 -9.10 1.15 30.68
C GLY A 118 -8.79 -0.33 30.92
N ARG A 119 -8.70 -1.17 29.88
CA ARG A 119 -7.99 -2.47 29.98
C ARG A 119 -7.48 -2.95 28.63
N LYS A 120 -6.19 -2.68 28.43
CA LYS A 120 -5.12 -3.45 27.77
C LYS A 120 -5.40 -4.23 26.48
N ALA A 121 -4.49 -3.98 25.53
CA ALA A 121 -4.04 -4.88 24.49
C ALA A 121 -3.70 -6.30 25.00
N SER A 122 -4.18 -7.29 24.26
CA SER A 122 -3.65 -8.66 24.03
C SER A 122 -4.52 -9.22 22.90
N GLY A 123 -4.07 -9.51 21.68
CA GLY A 123 -2.95 -10.38 21.32
C GLY A 123 -3.49 -11.78 21.03
N ALA A 124 -3.73 -12.10 19.74
CA ALA A 124 -3.86 -13.41 19.06
C ALA A 124 -4.78 -13.20 17.84
N SER A 125 -4.31 -13.13 16.58
CA SER A 125 -3.67 -14.18 15.78
C SER A 125 -4.47 -15.47 15.76
N GLU A 126 -5.35 -15.65 14.77
CA GLU A 126 -5.65 -16.98 14.24
C GLU A 126 -6.00 -16.91 12.76
N LYS A 127 -5.40 -17.86 12.03
CA LYS A 127 -5.41 -18.01 10.58
C LYS A 127 -6.75 -18.58 10.10
N GLY A 128 -7.14 -18.20 8.89
CA GLY A 128 -8.00 -18.96 7.99
C GLY A 128 -7.40 -18.87 6.59
#